data_AF-A0A1F9W5Z9-F1
#
_entry.id   AF-A0A1F9W5Z9-F1
#
_cell.length_a   1.000
_cell.length_b   1.000
_cell.length_c   1.000
_cell.angle_alpha   90.00
_cell.angle_beta   90.00
_cell.angle_gamma   90.00
#
_symmetry.space_group_name_H-M   'P 1'
#
loop_
_entity.id
_entity.type
_entity.pdbx_description
1 polymer ?
#
loop_
_entity_poly.entity_id
_entity_poly.type
_entity_poly.pdbx_seq_one_letter_code
_entity_poly.pdbx_strand_id
1 'polypeptide(L)'
;MRRILFALAAALLFPLQSGAQQVAQKELVLIRDYDDVVRFGMGLMHAIQRAKAGAEVRVVFEANAVMAVLMFPLPPQVFDTNTPAHDKWIEREDIDYDYSTHTSDLRPRGGRRVSLSSLKFAGKMMAAEEITTSVWNEFKKLKIKYTVCSFSATILGFYDTLKLKGEPLSPDQGTPVDIAPYIRENYQLSVF
;
A
#
# COMPACT_ATOMS: atom_id res chain seq x y z
N MET A 1 -36.34 33.30 37.40
CA MET A 1 -34.90 32.92 37.29
C MET A 1 -34.63 31.41 37.22
N ARG A 2 -35.49 30.50 37.73
CA ARG A 2 -35.24 29.04 37.65
C ARG A 2 -35.32 28.41 36.25
N ARG A 3 -36.01 29.04 35.27
CA ARG A 3 -36.20 28.47 33.91
C ARG A 3 -35.02 28.67 32.96
N ILE A 4 -34.16 29.66 33.22
CA ILE A 4 -33.02 29.98 32.34
C ILE A 4 -31.84 29.01 32.59
N LEU A 5 -31.70 28.51 33.82
CA LEU A 5 -30.66 27.52 34.17
C LEU A 5 -30.86 26.15 33.50
N PHE A 6 -32.10 25.74 33.22
CA PHE A 6 -32.37 24.47 32.54
C PHE A 6 -32.03 24.49 31.04
N ALA A 7 -32.17 25.64 30.37
CA ALA A 7 -31.83 25.76 28.95
C ALA A 7 -30.30 25.74 28.72
N LEU A 8 -29.51 26.28 29.65
CA LEU A 8 -28.06 26.28 29.56
C LEU A 8 -27.47 24.87 29.81
N ALA A 9 -28.07 24.08 30.70
CA ALA A 9 -27.69 22.69 30.93
C ALA A 9 -28.01 21.78 29.74
N ALA A 10 -29.12 22.02 29.03
CA ALA A 10 -29.46 21.30 27.81
C ALA A 10 -28.48 21.63 26.68
N ALA A 11 -28.13 22.90 26.48
CA ALA A 11 -27.21 23.32 25.43
C ALA A 11 -25.76 22.80 25.61
N LEU A 12 -25.35 22.51 26.84
CA LEU A 12 -24.03 21.94 27.15
C LEU A 12 -23.96 20.41 26.99
N LEU A 13 -25.10 19.71 26.89
CA LEU A 13 -25.15 18.26 26.72
C LEU A 13 -25.25 17.80 25.26
N PHE A 14 -25.63 18.69 24.33
CA PHE A 14 -25.77 18.34 22.91
C PHE A 14 -24.48 18.27 22.06
N PRO A 15 -23.32 18.92 22.37
CA PRO A 15 -22.13 18.76 21.53
C PRO A 15 -21.36 17.46 21.82
N LEU A 16 -21.69 16.70 22.88
CA LEU A 16 -20.99 15.45 23.20
C LEU A 16 -21.46 14.23 22.42
N GLN A 17 -22.66 14.24 21.82
CA GLN A 17 -23.18 13.08 21.11
C GLN A 17 -22.77 13.00 19.63
N SER A 18 -22.31 14.11 19.04
CA SER A 18 -21.87 14.12 17.63
C SER A 18 -20.49 13.46 17.41
N GLY A 19 -19.74 13.15 18.47
CA GLY A 19 -18.44 12.48 18.37
C GLY A 19 -18.45 10.96 18.57
N ALA A 20 -19.57 10.38 19.02
CA ALA A 20 -19.61 8.99 19.50
C ALA A 20 -20.18 7.98 18.48
N GLN A 21 -20.57 8.43 17.29
CA GLN A 21 -21.26 7.58 16.32
C GLN A 21 -20.77 7.77 14.87
N GLN A 22 -19.50 8.15 14.69
CA GLN A 22 -18.81 7.65 13.50
C GLN A 22 -18.56 6.17 13.78
N VAL A 23 -19.37 5.30 13.17
CA VAL A 23 -19.02 3.89 13.00
C VAL A 23 -17.57 3.89 12.54
N ALA A 24 -16.66 3.35 13.36
CA ALA A 24 -15.23 3.33 13.05
C ALA A 24 -15.09 2.64 11.69
N GLN A 25 -14.83 3.42 10.64
CA GLN A 25 -14.74 2.89 9.28
C GLN A 25 -13.51 2.00 9.25
N LYS A 26 -13.68 0.76 8.82
CA LYS A 26 -12.59 -0.22 8.70
C LYS A 26 -12.25 -0.40 7.24
N GLU A 27 -10.98 -0.28 6.88
CA GLU A 27 -10.51 -0.37 5.50
C GLU A 27 -9.34 -1.35 5.41
N LEU A 28 -9.44 -2.29 4.48
CA LEU A 28 -8.37 -3.18 4.08
C LEU A 28 -7.90 -2.73 2.70
N VAL A 29 -6.65 -2.29 2.62
CA VAL A 29 -6.03 -1.89 1.36
C VAL A 29 -5.10 -3.01 0.91
N LEU A 30 -5.43 -3.66 -0.20
CA LEU A 30 -4.58 -4.66 -0.83
C LEU A 30 -3.78 -3.99 -1.95
N ILE A 31 -2.46 -3.98 -1.84
CA ILE A 31 -1.56 -3.41 -2.85
C ILE A 31 -0.79 -4.57 -3.49
N ARG A 32 -0.92 -4.73 -4.80
CA ARG A 32 -0.32 -5.85 -5.55
C ARG A 32 0.78 -5.40 -6.52
N ASP A 33 0.64 -4.21 -7.08
CA ASP A 33 1.54 -3.70 -8.12
C ASP A 33 2.64 -2.81 -7.53
N TYR A 34 3.90 -3.13 -7.85
CA TYR A 34 5.07 -2.24 -7.62
C TYR A 34 5.59 -1.64 -8.92
N ASP A 35 5.55 -2.38 -10.02
CA ASP A 35 6.05 -1.96 -11.33
C ASP A 35 5.32 -0.71 -11.86
N ASP A 36 4.09 -0.50 -11.40
CA ASP A 36 3.38 0.77 -11.50
C ASP A 36 3.53 1.57 -10.20
N VAL A 37 4.62 2.35 -10.11
CA VAL A 37 4.95 3.20 -8.96
C VAL A 37 3.81 4.18 -8.63
N VAL A 38 3.00 4.56 -9.62
CA VAL A 38 1.84 5.44 -9.40
C VAL A 38 0.74 4.69 -8.66
N ARG A 39 0.39 3.47 -9.06
CA ARG A 39 -0.61 2.65 -8.35
C ARG A 39 -0.16 2.31 -6.93
N PHE A 40 1.10 1.92 -6.77
CA PHE A 40 1.69 1.69 -5.46
C PHE A 40 1.56 2.94 -4.57
N GLY A 41 2.01 4.09 -5.07
CA GLY A 41 1.90 5.37 -4.37
C GLY A 41 0.45 5.77 -4.07
N MET A 42 -0.48 5.50 -4.98
CA MET A 42 -1.92 5.75 -4.77
C MET A 42 -2.50 4.87 -3.67
N GLY A 43 -2.16 3.58 -3.62
CA GLY A 43 -2.59 2.67 -2.55
C GLY A 43 -2.12 3.14 -1.18
N LEU A 44 -0.86 3.55 -1.06
CA LEU A 44 -0.32 4.12 0.18
C LEU A 44 -0.99 5.45 0.55
N MET A 45 -1.13 6.38 -0.41
CA MET A 45 -1.81 7.66 -0.18
C MET A 45 -3.26 7.45 0.27
N HIS A 46 -3.96 6.49 -0.33
CA HIS A 46 -5.31 6.13 0.07
C HIS A 46 -5.33 5.65 1.53
N ALA A 47 -4.46 4.69 1.90
CA ALA A 47 -4.34 4.22 3.27
C ALA A 47 -4.06 5.36 4.28
N ILE A 48 -3.16 6.28 3.94
CA ILE A 48 -2.83 7.47 4.75
C ILE A 48 -4.05 8.38 4.93
N GLN A 49 -4.77 8.68 3.85
CA GLN A 49 -5.94 9.55 3.90
C GLN A 49 -7.03 8.95 4.79
N ARG A 50 -7.29 7.64 4.66
CA ARG A 50 -8.28 6.93 5.49
C ARG A 50 -7.87 6.92 6.96
N ALA A 51 -6.59 6.65 7.26
CA ALA A 51 -6.08 6.69 8.63
C ALA A 51 -6.21 8.09 9.25
N LYS A 52 -5.86 9.15 8.51
CA LYS A 52 -6.04 10.55 8.95
C LYS A 52 -7.51 10.94 9.15
N ALA A 53 -8.43 10.31 8.42
CA ALA A 53 -9.87 10.48 8.60
C ALA A 53 -10.43 9.69 9.81
N GLY A 54 -9.58 9.00 10.57
CA GLY A 54 -9.96 8.23 11.76
C GLY A 54 -10.42 6.80 11.47
N ALA A 55 -10.23 6.30 10.25
CA ALA A 55 -10.53 4.89 9.92
C ALA A 55 -9.49 3.94 10.54
N GLU A 56 -9.94 2.74 10.93
CA GLU A 56 -9.03 1.62 11.21
C GLU A 56 -8.56 1.05 9.87
N VAL A 57 -7.30 1.32 9.51
CA VAL A 57 -6.73 0.90 8.24
C VAL A 57 -5.74 -0.25 8.44
N ARG A 58 -5.86 -1.27 7.60
CA ARG A 58 -4.86 -2.33 7.44
C ARG A 58 -4.43 -2.41 5.98
N VAL A 59 -3.15 -2.66 5.76
CA VAL A 59 -2.58 -2.83 4.42
C VAL A 59 -2.03 -4.23 4.24
N VAL A 60 -2.27 -4.84 3.09
CA VAL A 60 -1.64 -6.10 2.69
C VAL A 60 -0.81 -5.82 1.44
N PHE A 61 0.49 -6.13 1.50
CA PHE A 61 1.37 -6.14 0.34
C PHE A 61 1.44 -7.55 -0.23
N GLU A 62 1.03 -7.70 -1.49
CA GLU A 62 1.03 -8.96 -2.24
C GLU A 62 1.75 -8.82 -3.58
N ALA A 63 2.06 -9.95 -4.22
CA ALA A 63 2.77 -10.00 -5.50
C ALA A 63 4.03 -9.12 -5.47
N ASN A 64 4.23 -8.28 -6.49
CA ASN A 64 5.46 -7.48 -6.65
C ASN A 64 5.53 -6.34 -5.63
N ALA A 65 4.41 -5.91 -5.02
CA ALA A 65 4.40 -4.90 -3.96
C ALA A 65 5.19 -5.30 -2.70
N VAL A 66 5.48 -6.59 -2.52
CA VAL A 66 6.39 -7.08 -1.46
C VAL A 66 7.79 -6.48 -1.57
N MET A 67 8.28 -6.22 -2.79
CA MET A 67 9.62 -5.67 -3.01
C MET A 67 9.76 -4.25 -2.44
N ALA A 68 8.69 -3.46 -2.46
CA ALA A 68 8.71 -2.09 -1.96
C ALA A 68 9.10 -2.00 -0.48
N VAL A 69 8.76 -3.01 0.32
CA VAL A 69 9.11 -3.10 1.75
C VAL A 69 10.63 -3.22 1.95
N LEU A 70 11.33 -3.82 0.98
CA LEU A 70 12.79 -3.93 1.00
C LEU A 70 13.48 -2.68 0.46
N MET A 71 12.87 -2.03 -0.53
CA MET A 71 13.49 -0.95 -1.31
C MET A 71 13.33 0.43 -0.63
N PHE A 72 12.28 0.69 0.15
CA PHE A 72 12.11 1.97 0.85
C PHE A 72 12.55 1.91 2.32
N PRO A 73 13.27 2.91 2.86
CA PRO A 73 13.47 4.27 2.35
C PRO A 73 14.81 4.49 1.63
N LEU A 74 15.45 3.44 1.11
CA LEU A 74 16.74 3.63 0.46
C LEU A 74 16.55 4.58 -0.73
N PRO A 75 17.36 5.65 -0.89
CA PRO A 75 17.48 6.27 -2.20
C PRO A 75 17.86 5.15 -3.19
N PRO A 76 17.51 5.25 -4.48
CA PRO A 76 17.94 4.30 -5.49
C PRO A 76 19.45 4.46 -5.72
N GLN A 77 20.25 4.12 -4.72
CA GLN A 77 21.66 3.82 -4.89
C GLN A 77 21.74 2.33 -4.99
N VAL A 78 21.77 1.89 -6.25
CA VAL A 78 22.51 0.72 -6.72
C VAL A 78 22.35 -0.47 -5.78
N PHE A 79 21.28 -1.25 -5.97
CA PHE A 79 21.46 -2.67 -5.76
C PHE A 79 22.64 -3.07 -6.64
N ASP A 80 23.75 -3.43 -6.00
CA ASP A 80 24.87 -4.02 -6.67
C ASP A 80 24.32 -5.25 -7.42
N THR A 81 24.29 -5.16 -8.74
CA THR A 81 23.89 -6.26 -9.61
C THR A 81 24.75 -7.50 -9.34
N ASN A 82 25.93 -7.33 -8.74
CA ASN A 82 26.81 -8.42 -8.34
C ASN A 82 26.36 -9.17 -7.06
N THR A 83 25.18 -8.89 -6.50
CA THR A 83 24.59 -9.76 -5.49
C THR A 83 24.14 -11.04 -6.21
N PRO A 84 24.62 -12.26 -5.87
CA PRO A 84 24.32 -13.49 -6.61
C PRO A 84 22.84 -13.85 -6.71
N ALA A 85 21.99 -13.18 -5.92
CA ALA A 85 20.55 -13.27 -6.06
C ALA A 85 20.08 -12.59 -7.36
N HIS A 86 20.57 -11.40 -7.71
CA HIS A 86 20.08 -10.58 -8.83
C HIS A 86 20.46 -11.16 -10.21
N ASP A 87 21.69 -11.62 -10.39
CA ASP A 87 22.15 -12.21 -11.67
C ASP A 87 21.38 -13.48 -12.05
N LYS A 88 20.89 -14.25 -11.07
CA LYS A 88 20.03 -15.41 -11.32
C LYS A 88 18.61 -15.06 -11.77
N TRP A 89 18.14 -13.83 -11.54
CA TRP A 89 16.80 -13.41 -11.94
C TRP A 89 16.75 -12.84 -13.35
N ILE A 90 17.84 -12.26 -13.85
CA ILE A 90 17.92 -11.77 -15.24
C ILE A 90 18.19 -12.92 -16.23
N GLU A 91 18.98 -13.94 -15.86
CA GLU A 91 19.30 -15.05 -16.78
C GLU A 91 18.16 -16.07 -16.99
N ARG A 92 17.05 -16.00 -16.23
CA ARG A 92 15.87 -16.84 -16.48
C ARG A 92 14.77 -16.17 -17.31
N GLU A 93 14.95 -14.90 -17.69
CA GLU A 93 14.03 -14.14 -18.54
C GLU A 93 14.49 -13.99 -20.00
N ASP A 94 15.45 -14.79 -20.46
CA ASP A 94 15.56 -15.19 -21.88
C ASP A 94 14.55 -16.32 -22.22
N ILE A 95 13.48 -16.46 -21.42
CA ILE A 95 12.23 -16.97 -21.94
C ILE A 95 11.62 -15.78 -22.67
N ASP A 96 11.69 -15.80 -24.00
CA ASP A 96 10.84 -15.03 -24.89
C ASP A 96 9.38 -15.21 -24.46
N TYR A 97 8.94 -14.42 -23.48
CA TYR A 97 7.54 -14.27 -23.16
C TYR A 97 6.98 -13.38 -24.26
N ASP A 98 6.61 -14.04 -25.34
CA ASP A 98 5.83 -13.43 -26.40
C ASP A 98 4.49 -12.99 -25.81
N TYR A 99 4.45 -11.75 -25.33
CA TYR A 99 3.23 -11.05 -24.90
C TYR A 99 2.21 -10.89 -26.05
N SER A 100 2.46 -11.40 -27.26
CA SER A 100 1.57 -11.24 -28.42
C SER A 100 0.40 -12.23 -28.49
N THR A 101 0.36 -13.32 -27.70
CA THR A 101 -0.64 -14.38 -27.97
C THR A 101 -1.91 -14.36 -27.13
N HIS A 102 -2.07 -13.51 -26.10
CA HIS A 102 -3.30 -13.49 -25.26
C HIS A 102 -4.00 -12.13 -25.09
N THR A 103 -3.88 -11.22 -26.06
CA THR A 103 -4.90 -10.17 -26.29
C THR A 103 -4.99 -9.85 -27.79
N SER A 104 -5.65 -10.71 -28.56
CA SER A 104 -5.78 -10.51 -30.01
C SER A 104 -6.62 -9.28 -30.43
N ASP A 105 -7.17 -8.47 -29.53
CA ASP A 105 -7.99 -7.29 -29.91
C ASP A 105 -7.79 -6.01 -29.08
N LEU A 106 -6.76 -5.93 -28.21
CA LEU A 106 -6.45 -4.70 -27.47
C LEU A 106 -5.04 -4.20 -27.78
N ARG A 107 -4.79 -3.88 -29.06
CA ARG A 107 -3.61 -3.05 -29.40
C ARG A 107 -3.75 -1.71 -28.66
N PRO A 108 -2.76 -1.29 -27.83
CA PRO A 108 -2.77 0.07 -27.32
C PRO A 108 -2.50 1.01 -28.50
N ARG A 109 -3.56 1.67 -28.97
CA ARG A 109 -3.44 2.81 -29.89
C ARG A 109 -2.61 3.89 -29.19
N GLY A 110 -1.36 4.05 -29.58
CA GLY A 110 -0.58 5.27 -29.36
C GLY A 110 -0.41 5.70 -27.89
N GLY A 111 -0.29 4.75 -26.96
CA GLY A 111 0.03 5.05 -25.56
C GLY A 111 1.45 5.60 -25.44
N ARG A 112 1.59 6.92 -25.48
CA ARG A 112 2.82 7.63 -25.11
C ARG A 112 3.27 7.07 -23.75
N ARG A 113 4.41 6.36 -23.68
CA ARG A 113 5.06 6.06 -22.39
C ARG A 113 5.26 7.40 -21.70
N VAL A 114 4.42 7.70 -20.71
CA VAL A 114 4.59 8.91 -19.90
C VAL A 114 5.91 8.69 -19.17
N SER A 115 6.92 9.47 -19.51
CA SER A 115 8.14 9.53 -18.71
C SER A 115 7.72 9.98 -17.32
N LEU A 116 7.69 9.04 -16.37
CA LEU A 116 7.36 9.23 -14.94
C LEU A 116 8.44 10.05 -14.20
N SER A 117 9.23 10.85 -14.92
CA SER A 117 10.34 11.61 -14.37
C SER A 117 9.88 12.70 -13.39
N SER A 118 8.62 13.16 -13.49
CA SER A 118 8.07 14.08 -12.49
C SER A 118 6.54 14.08 -12.42
N LEU A 119 6.02 14.15 -11.19
CA LEU A 119 4.60 14.30 -10.86
C LEU A 119 4.42 15.50 -9.94
N LYS A 120 3.23 16.12 -9.96
CA LYS A 120 2.91 17.25 -9.09
C LYS A 120 2.36 16.75 -7.75
N PHE A 121 3.09 16.96 -6.66
CA PHE A 121 2.68 16.59 -5.30
C PHE A 121 2.74 17.81 -4.37
N ALA A 122 1.67 18.07 -3.61
CA ALA A 122 1.55 19.23 -2.71
C ALA A 122 1.93 20.59 -3.36
N GLY A 123 1.63 20.75 -4.65
CA GLY A 123 1.94 21.97 -5.40
C GLY A 123 3.34 22.05 -6.02
N LYS A 124 4.23 21.08 -5.77
CA LYS A 124 5.60 21.01 -6.31
C LYS A 124 5.74 19.88 -7.33
N MET A 125 6.61 20.06 -8.33
CA MET A 125 7.04 18.97 -9.21
C MET A 125 8.13 18.16 -8.51
N MET A 126 7.92 16.85 -8.40
CA MET A 126 8.86 15.92 -7.74
C MET A 126 8.98 14.66 -8.58
N ALA A 127 10.12 13.98 -8.51
CA ALA A 127 10.24 12.66 -9.15
C ALA A 127 9.23 11.68 -8.51
N ALA A 128 8.69 10.73 -9.29
CA ALA A 128 7.74 9.74 -8.78
C ALA A 128 8.31 8.97 -7.57
N GLU A 129 9.61 8.69 -7.58
CA GLU A 129 10.33 8.03 -6.49
C GLU A 129 10.43 8.87 -5.21
N GLU A 130 10.66 10.18 -5.32
CA GLU A 130 10.67 11.08 -4.17
C GLU A 130 9.30 11.17 -3.50
N ILE A 131 8.24 11.17 -4.33
CA ILE A 131 6.86 11.16 -3.85
C ILE A 131 6.60 9.85 -3.12
N THR A 132 6.90 8.71 -3.74
CA THR A 132 6.68 7.40 -3.12
C THR A 132 7.48 7.24 -1.82
N THR A 133 8.72 7.74 -1.76
CA THR A 133 9.52 7.74 -0.53
C THR A 133 8.89 8.62 0.56
N SER A 134 8.44 9.83 0.21
CA SER A 134 7.73 10.71 1.16
C SER A 134 6.45 10.06 1.68
N VAL A 135 5.69 9.43 0.78
CA VAL A 135 4.44 8.74 1.09
C VAL A 135 4.71 7.52 1.98
N TRP A 136 5.75 6.73 1.70
CA TRP A 136 6.18 5.61 2.54
C TRP A 136 6.57 6.07 3.95
N ASN A 137 7.35 7.14 4.06
CA ASN A 137 7.75 7.68 5.35
C ASN A 137 6.55 8.17 6.17
N GLU A 138 5.58 8.81 5.51
CA GLU A 138 4.33 9.21 6.16
C GLU A 138 3.48 8.01 6.59
N PHE A 139 3.38 6.99 5.74
CA PHE A 139 2.72 5.72 6.05
C PHE A 139 3.29 5.08 7.33
N LYS A 140 4.62 4.98 7.43
CA LYS A 140 5.32 4.43 8.61
C LYS A 140 5.16 5.34 9.83
N LYS A 141 5.21 6.67 9.67
CA LYS A 141 5.02 7.64 10.76
C LYS A 141 3.63 7.51 11.42
N LEU A 142 2.60 7.24 10.63
CA LEU A 142 1.24 7.02 11.12
C LEU A 142 1.04 5.65 11.79
N LYS A 143 2.05 4.77 11.77
CA LYS A 143 2.00 3.42 12.33
C LYS A 143 0.80 2.61 11.81
N ILE A 144 0.45 2.79 10.54
CA ILE A 144 -0.61 2.03 9.89
C ILE A 144 -0.19 0.55 9.91
N LYS A 145 -1.10 -0.33 10.36
CA LYS A 145 -0.83 -1.77 10.44
C LYS A 145 -0.74 -2.34 9.03
N TYR A 146 0.26 -3.19 8.79
CA TYR A 146 0.39 -3.88 7.52
C TYR A 146 0.84 -5.32 7.69
N THR A 147 0.64 -6.10 6.63
CA THR A 147 1.10 -7.47 6.48
C THR A 147 1.77 -7.63 5.13
N VAL A 148 2.89 -8.36 5.11
CA VAL A 148 3.61 -8.72 3.89
C VAL A 148 3.28 -10.18 3.58
N CYS A 149 2.83 -10.46 2.36
CA CYS A 149 2.47 -11.81 1.96
C CYS A 149 3.69 -12.74 1.88
N SER A 150 3.73 -13.73 2.76
CA SER A 150 4.81 -14.72 2.82
C SER A 150 4.89 -15.56 1.57
N PHE A 151 3.76 -15.98 0.99
CA PHE A 151 3.75 -16.70 -0.29
C PHE A 151 4.39 -15.90 -1.42
N SER A 152 4.03 -14.62 -1.56
CA SER A 152 4.65 -13.74 -2.56
C SER A 152 6.14 -13.53 -2.27
N ALA A 153 6.50 -13.31 -1.00
CA ALA A 153 7.89 -13.19 -0.58
C ALA A 153 8.71 -14.45 -0.85
N THR A 154 8.14 -15.65 -0.70
CA THR A 154 8.78 -16.93 -1.00
C THR A 154 9.00 -17.09 -2.49
N ILE A 155 7.98 -16.83 -3.31
CA ILE A 155 8.09 -16.89 -4.78
C ILE A 155 9.19 -15.94 -5.29
N LEU A 156 9.27 -14.73 -4.72
CA LEU A 156 10.26 -13.73 -5.09
C LEU A 156 11.65 -13.95 -4.44
N GLY A 157 11.82 -14.99 -3.61
CA GLY A 157 13.09 -15.29 -2.95
C GLY A 157 13.50 -14.31 -1.85
N PHE A 158 12.57 -13.56 -1.28
CA PHE A 158 12.82 -12.53 -0.25
C PHE A 158 12.31 -12.87 1.15
N TYR A 159 11.64 -14.01 1.32
CA TYR A 159 11.04 -14.40 2.59
C TYR A 159 12.02 -14.37 3.77
N ASP A 160 13.17 -15.03 3.65
CA ASP A 160 14.16 -15.09 4.74
C ASP A 160 14.73 -13.71 5.08
N THR A 161 14.95 -12.86 4.06
CA THR A 161 15.41 -11.48 4.27
C THR A 161 14.37 -10.64 5.01
N LEU A 162 13.11 -10.71 4.60
CA LEU A 162 12.00 -10.00 5.25
C LEU A 162 11.80 -10.48 6.70
N LYS A 163 11.92 -11.79 6.92
CA LYS A 163 11.83 -12.41 8.24
C LYS A 163 12.96 -11.94 9.15
N LEU A 164 14.20 -11.90 8.65
CA LEU A 164 15.36 -11.41 9.39
C LEU A 164 15.23 -9.92 9.77
N LYS A 165 14.62 -9.11 8.89
CA LYS A 165 14.30 -7.69 9.16
C LYS A 165 13.16 -7.49 10.16
N GLY A 166 12.45 -8.56 10.54
CA GLY A 166 11.32 -8.48 11.45
C GLY A 166 10.06 -7.88 10.83
N GLU A 167 9.90 -7.99 9.51
CA GLU A 167 8.69 -7.53 8.82
C GLU A 167 7.48 -8.39 9.18
N PRO A 168 6.25 -7.81 9.24
CA PRO A 168 5.03 -8.50 9.64
C PRO A 168 4.52 -9.44 8.53
N LEU A 169 5.19 -10.57 8.38
CA LEU A 169 4.88 -11.60 7.39
C LEU A 169 3.58 -12.34 7.70
N SER A 170 2.83 -12.73 6.68
CA SER A 170 1.67 -13.63 6.83
C SER A 170 2.12 -15.02 7.33
N PRO A 171 1.27 -15.76 8.04
CA PRO A 171 1.72 -16.98 8.72
C PRO A 171 2.10 -18.13 7.76
N ASP A 172 1.50 -18.19 6.57
CA ASP A 172 1.67 -19.27 5.60
C ASP A 172 2.48 -18.83 4.38
N GLN A 173 3.51 -19.61 4.04
CA GLN A 173 4.35 -19.44 2.85
C GLN A 173 3.79 -20.17 1.62
N GLY A 174 2.86 -21.11 1.80
CA GLY A 174 2.28 -21.92 0.73
C GLY A 174 1.02 -21.33 0.11
N THR A 175 0.44 -20.28 0.71
CA THR A 175 -0.82 -19.69 0.27
C THR A 175 -0.81 -18.16 0.34
N PRO A 176 -1.54 -17.46 -0.57
CA PRO A 176 -1.77 -16.02 -0.46
C PRO A 176 -2.40 -15.61 0.87
N VAL A 177 -2.40 -14.32 1.20
CA VAL A 177 -2.96 -13.86 2.48
C VAL A 177 -4.46 -14.13 2.50
N ASP A 178 -4.92 -14.87 3.52
CA ASP A 178 -6.36 -15.04 3.75
C ASP A 178 -6.98 -13.70 4.22
N ILE A 179 -7.79 -13.11 3.35
CA ILE A 179 -8.51 -11.87 3.65
C ILE A 179 -9.90 -12.08 4.24
N ALA A 180 -10.40 -13.32 4.30
CA ALA A 180 -11.73 -13.63 4.82
C ALA A 180 -11.96 -13.16 6.27
N PRO A 181 -10.97 -13.14 7.19
CA PRO A 181 -11.13 -12.55 8.51
C PRO A 181 -11.52 -11.05 8.45
N TYR A 182 -10.89 -10.27 7.57
CA TYR A 182 -11.18 -8.84 7.44
C TYR A 182 -12.58 -8.59 6.90
N ILE A 183 -13.02 -9.38 5.91
CA ILE A 183 -14.38 -9.29 5.37
C ILE A 183 -15.41 -9.59 6.47
N ARG A 184 -15.20 -10.64 7.27
CA ARG A 184 -16.07 -10.98 8.41
C ARG A 184 -16.11 -9.89 9.50
N GLU A 185 -15.03 -9.12 9.63
CA GLU A 185 -14.93 -7.99 10.55
C GLU A 185 -15.47 -6.67 9.98
N ASN A 186 -16.13 -6.71 8.81
CA ASN A 186 -16.70 -5.57 8.07
C ASN A 186 -15.66 -4.55 7.60
N TYR A 187 -14.47 -5.01 7.21
CA TYR A 187 -13.54 -4.17 6.46
C TYR A 187 -14.05 -3.95 5.04
N GLN A 188 -14.06 -2.69 4.60
CA GLN A 188 -14.16 -2.37 3.19
C GLN A 188 -12.84 -2.71 2.50
N LEU A 189 -12.89 -3.47 1.40
CA LEU A 189 -11.72 -3.86 0.62
C LEU A 189 -11.51 -2.88 -0.54
N SER A 190 -10.32 -2.29 -0.60
CA SER A 190 -9.83 -1.53 -1.74
C SER A 190 -8.58 -2.20 -2.32
N VAL A 191 -8.56 -2.46 -3.63
CA VAL A 191 -7.46 -3.15 -4.31
C VAL A 191 -6.75 -2.19 -5.26
N PHE A 192 -5.42 -2.16 -5.19
CA PHE A 192 -4.52 -1.31 -5.97
C PHE A 192 -3.43 -2.12 -6.65
#